data_AF-A0A2N5KHC8-F1
#
_entry.id   AF-A0A2N5KHC8-F1
#
_cell.length_a   1.000
_cell.length_b   1.000
_cell.length_c   1.000
_cell.angle_alpha   90.00
_cell.angle_beta   90.00
_cell.angle_gamma   90.00
#
_symmetry.space_group_name_H-M   'P 1'
#
loop_
_entity.id
_entity.type
_entity.pdbx_description
1 polymer ?
#
loop_
_entity_poly.entity_id
_entity_poly.type
_entity_poly.pdbx_seq_one_letter_code
_entity_poly.pdbx_strand_id
1 'polypeptide(L)'
;MPQNQPRRSEMWWRGHNDALAGDPPNESYYHYYYDYKLAYDQVRREQRRTRWQRTLSSFGRGLLIAAPVVLVLGYFGFNAWTTSQPTGEDQQAVVVPTSTPRPTPRPTLPPPTPTPEPALRPDSYAVITGTQGAALRARSKPGLKEVTVTRYREGQTVHVLEGPQVVDNLEWWRVEADGIGGWAAGTYLKPIEAASPPPP
;
A
#
# COMPACT_ATOMS: atom_id res chain seq x y z
N MET A 1 -47.27 -29.58 -18.38
CA MET A 1 -47.53 -28.14 -18.43
C MET A 1 -46.37 -27.49 -19.19
N PRO A 2 -46.54 -27.04 -20.44
CA PRO A 2 -45.44 -26.38 -21.15
C PRO A 2 -45.28 -24.96 -20.60
N GLN A 3 -44.07 -24.64 -20.14
CA GLN A 3 -43.73 -23.31 -19.64
C GLN A 3 -43.81 -22.32 -20.81
N ASN A 4 -44.71 -21.34 -20.71
CA ASN A 4 -44.87 -20.25 -21.66
C ASN A 4 -43.71 -19.26 -21.48
N GLN A 5 -42.52 -19.60 -21.97
CA GLN A 5 -41.43 -18.63 -22.07
C GLN A 5 -41.70 -17.72 -23.27
N PRO A 6 -41.67 -16.38 -23.10
CA PRO A 6 -41.86 -15.47 -24.23
C PRO A 6 -40.78 -15.78 -25.28
N ARG A 7 -41.18 -16.06 -26.53
CA ARG A 7 -40.23 -16.31 -27.62
C ARG A 7 -39.42 -15.05 -27.86
N ARG A 8 -38.22 -14.99 -27.29
CA ARG A 8 -37.27 -13.91 -27.56
C ARG A 8 -36.76 -14.05 -28.99
N SER A 9 -36.61 -12.93 -29.69
CA SER A 9 -36.09 -12.93 -31.05
C SER A 9 -34.64 -13.43 -31.08
N GLU A 10 -34.20 -13.98 -32.21
CA GLU A 10 -32.81 -14.43 -32.37
C GLU A 10 -31.80 -13.30 -32.12
N MET A 11 -32.17 -12.08 -32.52
CA MET A 11 -31.35 -10.88 -32.33
C MET A 11 -31.19 -10.51 -30.84
N TRP A 12 -32.20 -10.81 -30.02
CA TRP A 12 -32.09 -10.67 -28.58
C TRP A 12 -31.01 -11.59 -28.00
N TRP A 13 -30.97 -12.86 -28.42
CA TRP A 13 -29.97 -13.83 -27.96
C TRP A 13 -28.55 -13.45 -28.39
N ARG A 14 -28.39 -12.96 -29.62
CA ARG A 14 -27.10 -12.47 -30.13
C ARG A 14 -26.59 -11.30 -29.30
N GLY A 15 -27.41 -10.26 -29.09
CA GLY A 15 -27.01 -9.10 -28.28
C GLY A 15 -26.71 -9.46 -26.82
N HIS A 16 -27.46 -10.42 -26.25
CA HIS A 16 -27.21 -10.94 -24.91
C HIS A 16 -25.86 -11.66 -24.82
N ASN A 17 -25.57 -12.56 -25.75
CA ASN A 17 -24.33 -13.34 -25.77
C ASN A 17 -23.09 -12.46 -26.04
N ASP A 18 -23.18 -11.51 -26.97
CA ASP A 18 -22.08 -10.57 -27.28
C ASP A 18 -21.74 -9.72 -26.04
N ALA A 19 -22.76 -9.25 -25.31
CA ALA A 19 -22.56 -8.49 -24.07
C ALA A 19 -21.94 -9.33 -22.94
N LEU A 20 -22.17 -10.64 -22.92
CA LEU A 20 -21.53 -11.57 -21.98
C LEU A 20 -20.08 -11.89 -22.38
N ALA A 21 -19.79 -11.99 -23.68
CA ALA A 21 -18.43 -12.14 -24.19
C ALA A 21 -17.55 -10.90 -23.89
N GLY A 22 -18.18 -9.73 -23.74
CA GLY A 22 -17.50 -8.47 -23.42
C GLY A 22 -16.97 -7.73 -24.65
N ASP A 23 -17.33 -8.20 -25.84
CA ASP A 23 -16.98 -7.60 -27.12
C ASP A 23 -17.75 -6.28 -27.35
N PRO A 24 -17.20 -5.35 -28.15
CA PRO A 24 -17.94 -4.17 -28.59
C PRO A 24 -19.21 -4.60 -29.36
N PRO A 25 -20.32 -3.85 -29.24
CA PRO A 25 -21.54 -4.21 -29.94
C PRO A 25 -21.30 -4.15 -31.45
N ASN A 26 -21.86 -5.10 -32.19
CA ASN A 26 -21.77 -5.07 -33.64
C ASN A 26 -22.49 -3.83 -34.19
N GLU A 27 -21.78 -3.00 -34.93
CA GLU A 27 -22.26 -1.70 -35.43
C GLU A 27 -23.55 -1.82 -36.25
N SER A 28 -23.62 -2.79 -37.16
CA SER A 28 -24.83 -3.02 -37.96
C SER A 28 -25.99 -3.51 -37.09
N TYR A 29 -25.76 -4.50 -36.21
CA TYR A 29 -26.85 -5.05 -35.41
C TYR A 29 -27.38 -4.08 -34.35
N TYR A 30 -26.50 -3.22 -33.81
CA TYR A 30 -26.85 -2.24 -32.79
C TYR A 30 -27.78 -1.12 -33.32
N HIS A 31 -27.64 -0.76 -34.60
CA HIS A 31 -28.49 0.26 -35.22
C HIS A 31 -29.79 -0.28 -35.82
N TYR A 32 -29.76 -1.47 -36.43
CA TYR A 32 -30.92 -2.00 -37.16
C TYR A 32 -31.87 -2.85 -36.30
N TYR A 33 -31.38 -3.49 -35.23
CA TYR A 33 -32.20 -4.42 -34.44
C TYR A 33 -32.39 -3.90 -33.02
N TYR A 34 -33.60 -3.39 -32.75
CA TYR A 34 -34.00 -2.89 -31.43
C TYR A 34 -33.79 -3.95 -30.33
N ASP A 35 -34.15 -5.20 -30.60
CA ASP A 35 -34.02 -6.31 -29.64
C ASP A 35 -32.55 -6.62 -29.30
N TYR A 36 -31.64 -6.47 -30.26
CA TYR A 36 -30.20 -6.63 -30.04
C TYR A 36 -29.69 -5.56 -29.07
N LYS A 37 -30.02 -4.29 -29.36
CA LYS A 37 -29.63 -3.16 -28.51
C LYS A 37 -30.17 -3.30 -27.09
N LEU A 38 -31.45 -3.67 -26.95
CA LEU A 38 -32.08 -3.85 -25.65
C LEU A 38 -31.38 -4.94 -24.82
N ALA A 39 -31.10 -6.10 -25.43
CA ALA A 39 -30.42 -7.20 -24.77
C ALA A 39 -28.99 -6.82 -24.36
N TYR A 40 -28.23 -6.17 -25.25
CA TYR A 40 -26.85 -5.74 -24.99
C TYR A 40 -26.79 -4.70 -23.85
N ASP A 41 -27.63 -3.67 -23.92
CA ASP A 41 -27.69 -2.60 -22.93
C ASP A 41 -28.21 -3.09 -21.56
N GLN A 42 -29.08 -4.10 -21.54
CA GLN A 42 -29.56 -4.73 -20.31
C GLN A 42 -28.41 -5.43 -19.57
N VAL A 43 -27.67 -6.30 -20.26
CA VAL A 43 -26.53 -7.04 -19.67
C VAL A 43 -25.43 -6.09 -19.19
N ARG A 44 -25.08 -5.07 -20.00
CA ARG A 44 -24.03 -4.10 -19.65
C ARG A 44 -24.39 -3.27 -18.42
N ARG A 45 -25.68 -2.93 -18.24
CA ARG A 45 -26.18 -2.22 -17.03
C ARG A 45 -26.11 -3.10 -15.78
N GLU A 46 -26.49 -4.37 -15.90
CA GLU A 46 -26.42 -5.34 -14.80
C GLU A 46 -24.97 -5.62 -14.38
N GLN A 47 -24.05 -5.76 -15.34
CA GLN A 47 -22.62 -5.89 -15.07
C GLN A 47 -22.04 -4.63 -14.40
N ARG A 48 -22.48 -3.43 -14.80
CA ARG A 48 -21.99 -2.17 -14.21
C ARG A 48 -22.46 -2.01 -12.75
N ARG A 49 -23.66 -2.53 -12.41
CA ARG A 49 -24.18 -2.58 -11.03
C ARG A 49 -23.46 -3.62 -10.16
N THR A 50 -23.14 -4.80 -10.72
CA THR A 50 -22.44 -5.87 -9.99
C THR A 50 -20.93 -5.66 -9.90
N ARG A 51 -20.30 -4.92 -10.83
CA ARG A 51 -18.91 -4.41 -10.66
C ARG A 51 -18.78 -3.34 -9.57
N TRP A 52 -19.84 -2.58 -9.26
CA TRP A 52 -19.85 -1.64 -8.13
C TRP A 52 -19.99 -2.33 -6.76
N GLN A 53 -20.48 -3.57 -6.71
CA GLN A 53 -20.70 -4.32 -5.46
C GLN A 53 -19.64 -5.40 -5.15
N ARG A 54 -18.60 -5.56 -5.99
CA ARG A 54 -17.39 -6.31 -5.61
C ARG A 54 -16.28 -5.46 -4.97
N THR A 55 -16.61 -4.23 -4.56
CA THR A 55 -15.70 -3.36 -3.79
C THR A 55 -16.29 -2.74 -2.53
N LEU A 56 -17.58 -2.91 -2.19
CA LEU A 56 -18.17 -2.28 -0.99
C LEU A 56 -19.28 -3.12 -0.33
N SER A 57 -18.97 -3.84 0.76
CA SER A 57 -19.97 -4.16 1.83
C SER A 57 -19.34 -4.76 3.09
N SER A 58 -18.65 -3.93 3.89
CA SER A 58 -18.50 -4.15 5.35
C SER A 58 -18.29 -2.82 6.10
N PHE A 59 -18.93 -1.74 5.66
CA PHE A 59 -18.86 -0.43 6.33
C PHE A 59 -20.25 0.17 6.59
N GLY A 60 -21.21 -0.66 7.03
CA GLY A 60 -22.59 -0.21 7.31
C GLY A 60 -23.08 -0.36 8.74
N ARG A 61 -22.32 -1.00 9.67
CA ARG A 61 -22.84 -1.31 11.02
C ARG A 61 -21.86 -1.16 12.20
N GLY A 62 -20.64 -0.65 11.99
CA GLY A 62 -19.61 -0.59 13.05
C GLY A 62 -19.40 0.78 13.72
N LEU A 63 -20.21 1.80 13.43
CA LEU A 63 -19.91 3.19 13.82
C LEU A 63 -20.71 3.69 15.04
N LEU A 64 -20.87 2.89 16.10
CA LEU A 64 -21.48 3.36 17.36
C LEU A 64 -20.77 2.91 18.66
N ILE A 65 -19.53 2.40 18.64
CA ILE A 65 -18.80 2.03 19.89
C ILE A 65 -17.35 2.56 19.95
N ALA A 66 -16.84 3.27 18.94
CA ALA A 66 -15.41 3.63 18.88
C ALA A 66 -15.03 5.02 19.45
N ALA A 67 -15.97 5.76 20.06
CA ALA A 67 -15.72 7.12 20.54
C ALA A 67 -15.00 7.25 21.90
N PRO A 68 -15.12 6.35 22.89
CA PRO A 68 -14.49 6.58 24.20
C PRO A 68 -13.07 5.99 24.35
N VAL A 69 -12.62 5.08 23.48
CA VAL A 69 -11.33 4.38 23.63
C VAL A 69 -10.13 5.25 23.19
N VAL A 70 -10.35 6.19 22.28
CA VAL A 70 -9.29 7.08 21.76
C VAL A 70 -8.89 8.16 22.76
N LEU A 71 -9.81 8.60 23.64
CA LEU A 71 -9.53 9.63 24.64
C LEU A 71 -8.69 9.13 25.82
N VAL A 72 -8.73 7.84 26.15
CA VAL A 72 -7.93 7.26 27.25
C VAL A 72 -6.50 6.93 26.81
N LEU A 73 -6.30 6.48 25.57
CA LEU A 73 -4.97 6.19 25.01
C LEU A 73 -4.16 7.47 24.70
N GLY A 74 -4.83 8.57 24.32
CA GLY A 74 -4.18 9.88 24.14
C GLY A 74 -3.66 10.49 25.45
N TYR A 75 -4.30 10.19 26.58
CA TYR A 75 -3.91 10.74 27.89
C TYR A 75 -2.71 10.00 28.53
N PHE A 76 -2.57 8.70 28.29
CA PHE A 76 -1.47 7.90 28.88
C PHE A 76 -0.18 7.86 28.06
N GLY A 77 -0.21 8.15 26.76
CA GLY A 77 1.00 8.20 25.91
C GLY A 77 1.89 9.44 26.11
N PHE A 78 1.35 10.52 26.69
CA PHE A 78 2.04 11.82 26.80
C PHE A 78 2.78 12.05 28.13
N ASN A 79 2.43 11.32 29.21
CA ASN A 79 3.05 11.50 30.53
C ASN A 79 4.26 10.58 30.80
N ALA A 80 4.62 9.70 29.85
CA ALA A 80 5.71 8.72 30.02
C ALA A 80 7.02 9.11 29.28
N TRP A 81 7.08 10.30 28.67
CA TRP A 81 8.29 10.81 27.99
C TRP A 81 8.81 12.13 28.59
N THR A 82 8.62 12.34 29.89
CA THR A 82 9.21 13.49 30.62
C THR A 82 9.96 13.09 31.88
N THR A 83 10.38 11.84 32.01
CA THR A 83 11.20 11.38 33.15
C THR A 83 12.30 10.47 32.66
N SER A 84 13.37 11.06 32.17
CA SER A 84 14.70 10.45 32.11
C SER A 84 15.72 11.57 31.90
N GLN A 85 15.98 12.35 32.94
CA GLN A 85 17.10 13.27 32.98
C GLN A 85 18.04 12.75 34.08
N PRO A 86 19.14 12.05 33.75
CA PRO A 86 20.17 11.80 34.72
C PRO A 86 20.97 13.09 34.93
N THR A 87 20.79 13.64 36.13
CA THR A 87 21.62 14.61 36.82
C THR A 87 23.08 14.15 36.90
N GLY A 88 24.00 15.11 36.75
CA GLY A 88 25.44 14.97 36.96
C GLY A 88 26.13 16.23 36.43
N GLU A 89 25.89 17.38 37.06
CA GLU A 89 26.81 17.99 38.05
C GLU A 89 27.98 18.73 37.40
N ASP A 90 27.86 20.06 37.46
CA ASP A 90 28.91 21.08 37.62
C ASP A 90 30.37 20.61 37.61
N GLN A 91 31.19 21.21 36.74
CA GLN A 91 32.32 22.06 37.17
C GLN A 91 33.08 22.66 35.98
N GLN A 92 33.12 23.99 35.94
CA GLN A 92 34.14 24.78 35.26
C GLN A 92 35.53 24.40 35.77
N ALA A 93 36.45 24.06 34.87
CA ALA A 93 37.88 24.18 35.12
C ALA A 93 38.56 24.77 33.88
N VAL A 94 38.94 26.03 34.03
CA VAL A 94 39.86 26.74 33.15
C VAL A 94 41.25 26.08 33.26
N VAL A 95 42.06 26.28 32.22
CA VAL A 95 43.53 26.34 32.14
C VAL A 95 44.38 25.15 31.61
N VAL A 96 45.07 25.47 30.49
CA VAL A 96 46.37 25.02 29.91
C VAL A 96 46.50 23.62 29.27
N PRO A 97 47.00 23.50 28.01
CA PRO A 97 47.42 22.22 27.45
C PRO A 97 48.81 21.82 27.97
N THR A 98 48.88 20.75 28.76
CA THR A 98 50.13 20.04 29.09
C THR A 98 50.01 18.60 28.57
N SER A 99 50.78 18.26 27.53
CA SER A 99 50.87 16.90 26.99
C SER A 99 51.74 16.04 27.91
N THR A 100 51.14 15.03 28.55
CA THR A 100 51.85 14.00 29.33
C THR A 100 51.57 12.62 28.71
N PRO A 101 52.58 11.75 28.53
CA PRO A 101 52.52 10.60 27.63
C PRO A 101 51.55 9.48 28.04
N ARG A 102 51.05 8.80 27.01
CA ARG A 102 49.97 7.81 26.95
C ARG A 102 50.31 6.50 27.71
N PRO A 103 49.42 5.97 28.58
CA PRO A 103 49.56 4.62 29.12
C PRO A 103 49.37 3.56 28.01
N THR A 104 50.18 2.51 28.07
CA THR A 104 50.26 1.38 27.12
C THR A 104 48.88 0.80 26.75
N PRO A 105 48.55 0.64 25.45
CA PRO A 105 47.25 0.11 25.04
C PRO A 105 47.12 -1.37 25.45
N ARG A 106 46.13 -1.66 26.29
CA ARG A 106 45.56 -3.01 26.43
C ARG A 106 44.90 -3.38 25.10
N PRO A 107 45.12 -4.59 24.53
CA PRO A 107 44.41 -5.00 23.32
C PRO A 107 42.90 -4.94 23.58
N THR A 108 42.27 -3.96 22.96
CA THR A 108 40.83 -3.74 22.96
C THR A 108 40.30 -4.51 21.77
N LEU A 109 39.49 -5.55 22.03
CA LEU A 109 38.75 -6.22 20.96
C LEU A 109 37.97 -5.14 20.19
N PRO A 110 38.00 -5.13 18.85
CA PRO A 110 37.26 -4.14 18.08
C PRO A 110 35.78 -4.20 18.48
N PRO A 111 35.10 -3.05 18.65
CA PRO A 111 33.66 -3.04 18.86
C PRO A 111 33.00 -3.77 17.69
N PRO A 112 31.95 -4.58 17.93
CA PRO A 112 31.23 -5.21 16.83
C PRO A 112 30.79 -4.12 15.86
N THR A 113 31.23 -4.23 14.60
CA THR A 113 30.76 -3.36 13.53
C THR A 113 29.23 -3.42 13.53
N PRO A 114 28.51 -2.28 13.61
CA PRO A 114 27.06 -2.31 13.52
C PRO A 114 26.70 -2.91 12.17
N THR A 115 26.08 -4.09 12.18
CA THR A 115 25.44 -4.65 11.00
C THR A 115 24.48 -3.59 10.47
N PRO A 116 24.60 -3.14 9.21
CA PRO A 116 23.68 -2.15 8.67
C PRO A 116 22.27 -2.71 8.76
N GLU A 117 21.39 -2.02 9.48
CA GLU A 117 19.98 -2.38 9.49
C GLU A 117 19.45 -2.19 8.06
N PRO A 118 18.74 -3.18 7.48
CA PRO A 118 18.17 -3.06 6.15
C PRO A 118 17.26 -1.83 6.11
N ALA A 119 17.67 -0.82 5.33
CA ALA A 119 16.90 0.40 5.11
C ALA A 119 16.34 0.41 3.68
N LEU A 120 15.15 0.97 3.51
CA LEU A 120 14.57 1.19 2.18
C LEU A 120 15.45 2.19 1.41
N ARG A 121 15.81 1.85 0.18
CA ARG A 121 16.58 2.71 -0.71
C ARG A 121 15.93 2.72 -2.10
N PRO A 122 16.05 3.82 -2.87
CA PRO A 122 15.75 3.76 -4.30
C PRO A 122 16.56 2.65 -4.97
N ASP A 123 15.98 2.04 -6.00
CA ASP A 123 16.51 0.89 -6.74
C ASP A 123 16.74 -0.40 -5.91
N SER A 124 16.13 -0.51 -4.72
CA SER A 124 16.15 -1.73 -3.92
C SER A 124 14.86 -2.53 -4.04
N TYR A 125 14.84 -3.76 -3.56
CA TYR A 125 13.61 -4.52 -3.42
C TYR A 125 13.05 -4.40 -2.00
N ALA A 126 11.73 -4.45 -1.90
CA ALA A 126 11.02 -4.48 -0.63
C ALA A 126 9.91 -5.54 -0.68
N VAL A 127 9.60 -6.13 0.47
CA VAL A 127 8.44 -7.00 0.64
C VAL A 127 7.35 -6.26 1.41
N ILE A 128 6.11 -6.42 0.96
CA ILE A 128 4.97 -5.77 1.61
C ILE A 128 4.59 -6.56 2.85
N THR A 129 4.56 -5.89 3.99
CA THR A 129 4.25 -6.52 5.29
C THR A 129 3.42 -5.58 6.17
N GLY A 130 2.76 -6.14 7.18
CA GLY A 130 2.03 -5.34 8.18
C GLY A 130 0.65 -4.90 7.71
N THR A 131 0.14 -5.50 6.62
CA THR A 131 -1.20 -5.21 6.11
C THR A 131 -2.28 -6.15 6.67
N GLN A 132 -1.90 -7.10 7.54
CA GLN A 132 -2.83 -8.01 8.24
C GLN A 132 -3.70 -8.81 7.26
N GLY A 133 -3.10 -9.27 6.16
CA GLY A 133 -3.75 -9.99 5.07
C GLY A 133 -4.44 -9.10 4.04
N ALA A 134 -4.52 -7.78 4.25
CA ALA A 134 -5.10 -6.86 3.28
C ALA A 134 -4.10 -6.52 2.17
N ALA A 135 -4.61 -6.22 0.97
CA ALA A 135 -3.77 -5.74 -0.11
C ALA A 135 -3.39 -4.25 0.10
N LEU A 136 -2.10 -3.94 0.02
CA LEU A 136 -1.58 -2.58 0.09
C LEU A 136 -2.01 -1.79 -1.15
N ARG A 137 -2.60 -0.62 -0.94
CA ARG A 137 -3.07 0.24 -2.03
C ARG A 137 -1.92 1.10 -2.51
N ALA A 138 -1.56 0.96 -3.78
CA ALA A 138 -0.61 1.81 -4.46
C ALA A 138 -1.36 2.88 -5.27
N ARG A 139 -0.94 4.13 -5.13
CA ARG A 139 -1.64 5.31 -5.65
C ARG A 139 -0.90 5.95 -6.82
N SER A 140 -1.59 6.78 -7.60
CA SER A 140 -0.99 7.50 -8.74
C SER A 140 0.05 8.53 -8.31
N LYS A 141 -0.15 9.09 -7.11
CA LYS A 141 0.67 10.13 -6.48
C LYS A 141 0.79 9.84 -4.99
N PRO A 142 1.80 10.42 -4.32
CA PRO A 142 1.91 10.34 -2.88
C PRO A 142 0.76 11.12 -2.22
N GLY A 143 0.09 10.50 -1.25
CA GLY A 143 -0.99 11.12 -0.49
C GLY A 143 -2.12 10.15 -0.13
N LEU A 144 -2.88 10.48 0.92
CA LEU A 144 -4.01 9.71 1.42
C LEU A 144 -5.27 9.84 0.56
N LYS A 145 -5.40 10.94 -0.17
CA LYS A 145 -6.57 11.27 -0.99
C LYS A 145 -6.41 10.92 -2.46
N GLU A 146 -5.25 10.43 -2.86
CA GLU A 146 -4.92 10.13 -4.25
C GLU A 146 -5.57 8.82 -4.74
N VAL A 147 -5.77 8.74 -6.06
CA VAL A 147 -6.43 7.61 -6.72
C VAL A 147 -5.57 6.36 -6.60
N THR A 148 -6.19 5.24 -6.21
CA THR A 148 -5.51 3.93 -6.15
C THR A 148 -5.37 3.39 -7.56
N VAL A 149 -4.13 3.17 -8.01
CA VAL A 149 -3.79 2.63 -9.32
C VAL A 149 -3.73 1.11 -9.28
N THR A 150 -3.10 0.55 -8.24
CA THR A 150 -2.97 -0.90 -8.08
C THR A 150 -3.01 -1.33 -6.63
N ARG A 151 -3.06 -2.64 -6.41
CA ARG A 151 -3.08 -3.27 -5.09
C ARG A 151 -2.10 -4.43 -5.07
N TYR A 152 -1.12 -4.32 -4.20
CA TYR A 152 -0.13 -5.37 -4.00
C TYR A 152 -0.53 -6.24 -2.81
N ARG A 153 -0.26 -7.54 -2.90
CA ARG A 153 -0.61 -8.49 -1.84
C ARG A 153 0.41 -8.42 -0.71
N GLU A 154 0.01 -8.82 0.49
CA GLU A 154 0.98 -9.04 1.57
C GLU A 154 1.94 -10.16 1.17
N GLY A 155 3.21 -10.00 1.53
CA GLY A 155 4.30 -10.90 1.14
C GLY A 155 4.74 -10.73 -0.32
N GLN A 156 4.11 -9.88 -1.12
CA GLN A 156 4.55 -9.59 -2.47
C GLN A 156 5.83 -8.76 -2.45
N THR A 157 6.82 -9.18 -3.23
CA THR A 157 8.04 -8.41 -3.49
C THR A 157 7.75 -7.34 -4.54
N VAL A 158 8.19 -6.12 -4.24
CA VAL A 158 8.08 -4.95 -5.12
C VAL A 158 9.46 -4.32 -5.32
N HIS A 159 9.70 -3.74 -6.48
CA HIS A 159 10.89 -2.95 -6.76
C HIS A 159 10.64 -1.51 -6.37
N VAL A 160 11.49 -0.96 -5.51
CA VAL A 160 11.44 0.43 -5.06
C VAL A 160 12.15 1.27 -6.11
N LEU A 161 11.40 2.08 -6.86
CA LEU A 161 11.95 2.94 -7.90
C LEU A 161 12.47 4.26 -7.33
N GLU A 162 11.72 4.84 -6.40
CA GLU A 162 11.95 6.20 -5.91
C GLU A 162 11.41 6.36 -4.50
N GLY A 163 11.95 7.30 -3.73
CA GLY A 163 11.35 7.75 -2.49
C GLY A 163 12.32 8.57 -1.65
N PRO A 164 12.06 8.71 -0.34
CA PRO A 164 10.72 8.91 0.23
C PRO A 164 10.20 10.31 -0.11
N GLN A 165 8.91 10.41 -0.44
CA GLN A 165 8.22 11.69 -0.52
C GLN A 165 7.26 11.83 0.66
N VAL A 166 7.49 12.82 1.52
CA VAL A 166 6.65 13.05 2.69
C VAL A 166 5.41 13.84 2.29
N VAL A 167 4.24 13.19 2.35
CA VAL A 167 2.93 13.80 2.06
C VAL A 167 1.91 13.26 3.06
N ASP A 168 1.04 14.15 3.58
CA ASP A 168 0.06 13.80 4.62
C ASP A 168 0.70 13.18 5.87
N ASN A 169 1.92 13.62 6.23
CA ASN A 169 2.70 13.12 7.36
C ASN A 169 3.05 11.62 7.27
N LEU A 170 3.08 11.08 6.04
CA LEU A 170 3.50 9.72 5.72
C LEU A 170 4.60 9.75 4.67
N GLU A 171 5.52 8.80 4.77
CA GLU A 171 6.54 8.58 3.75
C GLU A 171 5.96 7.73 2.62
N TRP A 172 5.96 8.27 1.41
CA TRP A 172 5.52 7.58 0.22
C TRP A 172 6.72 7.15 -0.62
N TRP A 173 6.70 5.91 -1.06
CA TRP A 173 7.72 5.32 -1.92
C TRP A 173 7.07 4.87 -3.21
N ARG A 174 7.70 5.19 -4.33
CA ARG A 174 7.26 4.74 -5.64
C ARG A 174 7.77 3.32 -5.84
N VAL A 175 6.85 2.38 -5.97
CA VAL A 175 7.15 0.96 -6.13
C VAL A 175 6.48 0.41 -7.37
N GLU A 176 7.11 -0.58 -7.98
CA GLU A 176 6.60 -1.27 -9.15
C GLU A 176 6.65 -2.78 -8.92
N ALA A 177 5.58 -3.47 -9.34
CA ALA A 177 5.59 -4.91 -9.48
C ALA A 177 4.75 -5.32 -10.69
N ASP A 178 5.15 -6.40 -11.35
CA ASP A 178 4.47 -6.95 -12.52
C ASP A 178 4.22 -5.91 -13.64
N GLY A 179 5.13 -4.93 -13.79
CA GLY A 179 5.03 -3.85 -14.78
C GLY A 179 4.04 -2.73 -14.44
N ILE A 180 3.45 -2.75 -13.23
CA ILE A 180 2.51 -1.72 -12.78
C ILE A 180 3.15 -0.96 -11.62
N GLY A 181 3.36 0.34 -11.81
CA GLY A 181 3.95 1.25 -10.81
C GLY A 181 2.92 2.05 -10.02
N GLY A 182 3.23 2.36 -8.75
CA GLY A 182 2.42 3.23 -7.91
C GLY A 182 3.12 3.62 -6.59
N TRP A 183 2.55 4.62 -5.92
CA TRP A 183 3.03 5.14 -4.64
C TRP A 183 2.42 4.38 -3.47
N ALA A 184 3.26 3.78 -2.64
CA ALA A 184 2.87 3.02 -1.46
C ALA A 184 3.47 3.68 -0.20
N ALA A 185 2.79 3.51 0.95
CA ALA A 185 3.29 4.04 2.21
C ALA A 185 4.46 3.17 2.73
N GLY A 186 5.57 3.81 3.08
CA GLY A 186 6.81 3.17 3.52
C GLY A 186 6.64 2.31 4.77
N THR A 187 5.65 2.61 5.62
CA THR A 187 5.31 1.83 6.82
C THR A 187 4.99 0.36 6.53
N TYR A 188 4.55 0.04 5.30
CA TYR A 188 4.23 -1.33 4.88
C TYR A 188 5.30 -1.96 4.00
N LEU A 189 6.39 -1.25 3.73
CA LEU A 189 7.49 -1.73 2.90
C LEU A 189 8.63 -2.17 3.81
N LYS A 190 8.94 -3.46 3.79
CA LYS A 190 10.10 -3.98 4.48
C LYS A 190 11.22 -4.20 3.47
N PRO A 191 12.37 -3.53 3.60
CA PRO A 191 13.48 -3.76 2.69
C PRO A 191 13.91 -5.22 2.78
N ILE A 192 14.05 -5.86 1.63
CA ILE A 192 14.79 -7.11 1.56
C ILE A 192 16.22 -6.73 1.25
N GLU A 193 17.15 -7.14 2.11
CA GLU A 193 18.56 -6.91 1.86
C GLU A 193 18.89 -7.59 0.52
N ALA A 194 19.19 -6.78 -0.50
CA ALA A 194 19.76 -7.30 -1.71
C ALA A 194 21.06 -7.98 -1.29
N ALA A 195 21.15 -9.29 -1.50
CA ALA A 195 22.40 -10.02 -1.28
C ALA A 195 23.51 -9.22 -1.97
N SER A 196 24.45 -8.70 -1.19
CA SER A 196 25.59 -7.98 -1.73
C SER A 196 26.20 -8.87 -2.82
N PRO A 197 26.44 -8.38 -4.05
CA PRO A 197 27.23 -9.15 -5.00
C PRO A 197 28.56 -9.51 -4.31
N PRO A 198 29.03 -10.78 -4.40
CA PRO A 198 30.32 -11.13 -3.83
C PRO A 198 31.41 -10.25 -4.47
N PRO A 199 32.39 -9.75 -3.69
CA PRO A 199 33.49 -8.98 -4.25
C PRO A 199 34.30 -9.82 -5.26
N PRO A 200 34.86 -9.21 -6.33
CA PRO A 200 35.68 -9.90 -7.32
C PRO A 200 37.00 -10.40 -6.76
#